data_AF-W4LG81-F1
#
_entry.id   AF-W4LG81-F1
#
_cell.length_a   1.000
_cell.length_b   1.000
_cell.length_c   1.000
_cell.angle_alpha   90.00
_cell.angle_beta   90.00
_cell.angle_gamma   90.00
#
_symmetry.space_group_name_H-M   'P 1'
#
loop_
_entity.id
_entity.type
_entity.pdbx_description
1 polymer ?
#
loop_
_entity_poly.entity_id
_entity_poly.type
_entity_poly.pdbx_seq_one_letter_code
_entity_poly.pdbx_strand_id
1 'polypeptide(L)'
;MPNVAIQDSLYELMRTQRAVRRLRSDPIPKEVLTRILQAATWAPTGGNLQPWRMLLVTDRDKKAHLGDLYKVQWDQFVTGALGDSYTP
;
A
#
# COMPACT_ATOMS: atom_id res chain seq x y z
N MET A 1 -2.71 22.60 3.45
CA MET A 1 -1.93 21.53 4.08
C MET A 1 -0.56 22.10 4.41
N PRO A 2 -0.10 22.14 5.68
CA PRO A 2 1.26 22.58 5.97
C PRO A 2 2.24 21.66 5.25
N ASN A 3 3.22 22.28 4.60
CA ASN A 3 4.35 21.66 3.95
C ASN A 3 5.10 20.80 4.97
N VAL A 4 4.82 19.50 5.04
CA VAL A 4 5.60 18.58 5.88
C VAL A 4 6.94 18.41 5.19
N ALA A 5 7.88 19.30 5.51
CA ALA A 5 9.27 19.11 5.18
C ALA A 5 9.72 17.84 5.92
N ILE A 6 9.86 16.73 5.18
CA ILE A 6 10.41 15.49 5.72
C ILE A 6 11.90 15.78 5.97
N GLN A 7 12.23 16.06 7.22
CA GLN A 7 13.59 16.28 7.72
C GLN A 7 14.05 15.08 8.57
N ASP A 8 13.51 13.89 8.31
CA ASP A 8 13.86 12.67 9.03
C ASP A 8 15.05 11.98 8.35
N SER A 9 15.94 11.39 9.16
CA SER A 9 17.05 10.59 8.64
C SER A 9 16.57 9.33 7.93
N LEU A 10 17.36 8.79 7.01
CA LEU A 10 17.06 7.52 6.34
C LEU A 10 16.78 6.39 7.34
N TYR A 11 17.59 6.29 8.40
CA TYR A 11 17.42 5.28 9.46
C TYR A 11 16.09 5.45 10.19
N GLU A 12 15.66 6.68 10.45
CA GLU A 12 14.38 6.94 11.11
C GLU A 12 13.18 6.58 10.22
N LEU A 13 13.26 6.90 8.93
CA LEU A 13 12.23 6.52 7.95
C LEU A 13 12.10 4.98 7.84
N MET A 14 13.22 4.27 7.79
CA MET A 14 13.23 2.80 7.79
C MET A 14 12.66 2.25 9.09
N ARG A 15 13.08 2.81 10.23
CA ARG A 15 12.64 2.38 11.57
C ARG A 15 11.16 2.62 11.81
N THR A 16 10.52 3.60 11.16
CA THR A 16 9.11 3.96 11.36
C THR A 16 8.15 3.37 10.33
N GLN A 17 8.65 2.72 9.26
CA GLN A 17 7.81 2.04 8.28
C GLN A 17 7.00 0.91 8.93
N ARG A 18 5.66 0.96 8.82
CA ARG A 18 4.74 -0.05 9.38
C ARG A 18 3.69 -0.49 8.37
N ALA A 19 3.18 -1.70 8.53
CA ALA A 19 1.93 -2.13 7.92
C ALA A 19 0.74 -1.51 8.67
N VAL A 20 0.32 -0.32 8.23
CA VAL A 20 -0.78 0.45 8.85
C VAL A 20 -2.13 -0.15 8.46
N ARG A 21 -2.99 -0.43 9.45
CA ARG A 21 -4.31 -1.06 9.27
C ARG A 21 -5.50 -0.08 9.32
N ARG A 22 -5.26 1.17 9.76
CA ARG A 22 -6.27 2.23 9.85
C ARG A 22 -5.80 3.44 9.06
N LEU A 23 -6.52 3.79 8.01
CA LEU A 23 -6.19 4.89 7.10
C LEU A 23 -7.27 5.98 7.19
N ARG A 24 -6.86 7.23 6.97
CA ARG A 24 -7.80 8.34 6.81
C ARG A 24 -8.59 8.19 5.51
N SER A 25 -9.81 8.72 5.48
CA SER A 25 -10.67 8.72 4.30
C SER A 25 -10.31 9.81 3.28
N ASP A 26 -9.46 10.76 3.67
CA ASP A 26 -9.05 11.86 2.79
C ASP A 26 -8.34 11.33 1.54
N PRO A 27 -8.65 11.89 0.34
CA PRO A 27 -7.93 11.55 -0.86
C PRO A 27 -6.47 12.03 -0.77
N ILE A 28 -5.56 11.21 -1.29
CA ILE A 28 -4.15 11.59 -1.44
C ILE A 28 -4.03 12.50 -2.66
N PRO A 29 -3.35 13.66 -2.57
CA PRO A 29 -3.10 14.53 -3.73
C PRO A 29 -2.40 13.78 -4.87
N LYS A 30 -2.76 14.10 -6.11
CA LYS A 30 -2.26 13.42 -7.31
C LYS A 30 -0.73 13.48 -7.41
N GLU A 31 -0.16 14.62 -7.05
CA GLU A 31 1.27 14.88 -7.11
C GLU A 31 2.04 13.98 -6.16
N VAL A 32 1.47 13.69 -4.99
CA VAL A 32 2.04 12.75 -4.00
C VAL A 32 2.01 11.33 -4.56
N LEU A 33 0.89 10.91 -5.16
CA LEU A 33 0.78 9.59 -5.79
C LEU A 33 1.81 9.43 -6.93
N THR A 34 1.96 10.43 -7.80
CA THR A 34 2.94 10.42 -8.89
C THR A 34 4.37 10.31 -8.35
N ARG A 35 4.72 11.07 -7.30
CA ARG A 35 6.04 11.00 -6.68
C ARG A 35 6.35 9.62 -6.11
N ILE A 36 5.38 8.98 -5.45
CA ILE A 36 5.55 7.64 -4.88
C ILE A 36 5.74 6.60 -5.99
N LEU A 37 4.92 6.65 -7.04
CA LEU A 37 5.02 5.73 -8.17
C LEU A 37 6.37 5.87 -8.90
N GLN A 38 6.85 7.10 -9.09
CA GLN A 38 8.17 7.36 -9.64
C GLN A 38 9.28 6.82 -8.75
N ALA A 39 9.20 7.02 -7.44
CA ALA A 39 10.21 6.49 -6.52
C ALA A 39 10.26 4.95 -6.55
N ALA A 40 9.10 4.29 -6.70
CA ALA A 40 9.02 2.84 -6.80
C ALA A 40 9.73 2.28 -8.04
N THR A 41 9.85 3.04 -9.14
CA THR A 41 10.58 2.57 -10.33
C THR A 41 12.10 2.57 -10.15
N TRP A 42 12.63 3.21 -9.11
CA TRP A 42 14.06 3.20 -8.81
C TRP A 42 14.55 1.91 -8.15
N ALA A 43 13.64 1.00 -7.79
CA ALA A 43 14.03 -0.31 -7.29
C ALA A 43 14.86 -1.07 -8.35
N PRO A 44 15.92 -1.80 -7.95
CA PRO A 44 16.76 -2.53 -8.89
C PRO A 44 16.01 -3.72 -9.52
N THR A 45 16.32 -4.01 -10.78
CA THR A 45 15.81 -5.20 -11.50
C THR A 45 16.91 -5.89 -12.26
N GLY A 46 16.78 -7.21 -12.43
CA GLY A 46 17.68 -7.97 -13.30
C GLY A 46 17.71 -7.38 -14.71
N GLY A 47 18.90 -7.03 -15.20
CA GLY A 47 19.08 -6.42 -16.52
C GLY A 47 18.39 -5.06 -16.71
N ASN A 48 17.98 -4.39 -15.63
CA ASN A 48 17.19 -3.15 -15.66
C ASN A 48 15.89 -3.25 -16.48
N LEU A 49 15.28 -4.44 -16.55
CA LEU A 49 14.08 -4.68 -17.35
C LEU A 49 12.84 -3.93 -16.86
N GLN A 50 12.83 -3.48 -15.59
CA GLN A 50 11.73 -2.72 -14.99
C GLN A 50 10.34 -3.34 -15.29
N PRO A 51 10.11 -4.64 -15.00
CA PRO A 51 8.91 -5.36 -15.45
C PRO A 51 7.65 -4.98 -14.67
N TRP A 52 7.76 -4.08 -13.69
CA TRP A 52 6.67 -3.66 -12.83
C TRP A 52 5.49 -3.12 -13.64
N ARG A 53 4.29 -3.47 -13.22
CA ARG A 53 3.04 -2.85 -13.66
C ARG A 53 2.27 -2.47 -12.41
N MET A 54 1.86 -1.21 -12.33
CA MET A 54 1.16 -0.67 -11.17
C MET A 54 -0.20 -0.17 -11.60
N LEU A 55 -1.25 -0.59 -10.90
CA LEU A 55 -2.61 -0.12 -11.09
C LEU A 55 -2.98 0.78 -9.91
N LEU A 56 -3.18 2.07 -10.19
CA LEU A 56 -3.62 3.04 -9.20
C LEU A 56 -5.15 3.13 -9.21
N VAL A 57 -5.79 2.54 -8.20
CA VAL A 57 -7.26 2.57 -8.04
C VAL A 57 -7.63 3.62 -6.98
N THR A 58 -8.06 4.79 -7.42
CA THR A 58 -8.49 5.88 -6.51
C THR A 58 -9.99 5.88 -6.25
N ASP A 59 -10.77 5.42 -7.24
CA ASP A 59 -12.23 5.28 -7.17
C ASP A 59 -12.67 4.40 -5.99
N ARG A 60 -13.64 4.90 -5.21
CA ARG A 60 -14.02 4.27 -3.95
C ARG A 60 -14.81 2.98 -4.17
N ASP A 61 -15.67 2.95 -5.17
CA ASP A 61 -16.55 1.82 -5.45
C ASP A 61 -15.75 0.67 -6.07
N LYS A 62 -14.83 0.97 -6.98
CA LYS A 62 -13.88 -0.02 -7.51
C LYS A 62 -13.00 -0.61 -6.42
N LYS A 63 -12.51 0.20 -5.47
CA LYS A 63 -11.75 -0.30 -4.32
C LYS A 63 -12.58 -1.21 -3.42
N ALA A 64 -13.83 -0.84 -3.15
CA ALA A 64 -14.74 -1.65 -2.35
C ALA A 64 -14.97 -3.02 -3.01
N HIS A 65 -15.26 -3.02 -4.31
CA HIS A 65 -15.44 -4.26 -5.08
C HIS A 65 -14.19 -5.16 -5.08
N LEU A 66 -12.99 -4.58 -5.24
CA LEU A 66 -11.73 -5.33 -5.08
C LEU A 66 -11.57 -5.89 -3.67
N GLY A 67 -12.01 -5.14 -2.65
CA GLY A 67 -12.05 -5.59 -1.26
C GLY A 67 -12.95 -6.80 -1.05
N ASP A 68 -14.13 -6.83 -1.67
CA ASP A 68 -15.06 -7.97 -1.60
C ASP A 68 -14.42 -9.22 -2.20
N LEU A 69 -13.78 -9.10 -3.37
CA LEU A 69 -13.05 -10.20 -4.02
C LEU A 69 -11.88 -10.70 -3.15
N TYR A 70 -11.12 -9.78 -2.56
CA TYR A 70 -10.02 -10.11 -1.66
C TYR A 70 -10.51 -10.84 -0.41
N LYS A 71 -11.63 -10.39 0.17
CA LYS A 71 -12.17 -10.94 1.42
C LYS A 71 -12.50 -12.43 1.31
N VAL A 72 -13.05 -12.88 0.17
CA VAL A 72 -13.34 -14.30 -0.08
C VAL A 72 -12.08 -15.16 0.11
N GLN A 73 -10.96 -14.75 -0.49
CA GLN A 73 -9.70 -15.48 -0.39
C GLN A 73 -9.08 -15.35 1.01
N TRP A 74 -9.20 -14.18 1.62
CA TRP A 74 -8.69 -13.92 2.96
C TRP A 74 -9.38 -14.80 4.02
N ASP A 75 -10.71 -14.91 3.96
CA ASP A 75 -11.47 -15.71 4.91
C ASP A 75 -11.09 -17.21 4.81
N GLN A 76 -10.80 -17.71 3.61
CA GLN A 76 -10.26 -19.07 3.40
C GLN A 76 -8.86 -19.22 3.99
N PHE A 77 -7.97 -18.26 3.74
CA PHE A 77 -6.61 -18.27 4.26
C PHE A 77 -6.60 -18.27 5.80
N VAL A 78 -7.39 -17.40 6.41
CA VAL A 78 -7.54 -17.30 7.86
C VAL A 78 -8.01 -18.61 8.45
N THR A 79 -9.08 -19.19 7.90
CA THR A 79 -9.67 -20.44 8.39
C THR A 79 -8.66 -21.59 8.28
N GLY A 80 -7.92 -21.67 7.17
CA GLY A 80 -6.95 -22.74 6.92
C GLY A 80 -5.61 -22.57 7.65
N ALA A 81 -5.14 -21.34 7.87
CA ALA A 81 -3.79 -21.07 8.39
C ALA A 81 -3.77 -20.64 9.86
N LEU A 82 -4.82 -19.98 10.36
CA LEU A 82 -4.89 -19.44 11.72
C LEU A 82 -5.96 -20.12 12.58
N GLY A 83 -6.84 -20.93 11.97
CA GLY A 83 -7.94 -21.62 12.64
C GLY A 83 -8.84 -20.65 13.40
N ASP A 84 -9.52 -21.15 14.44
CA ASP A 84 -10.48 -20.37 15.24
C ASP A 84 -9.83 -19.27 16.12
N SER A 85 -8.50 -19.15 16.10
CA SER A 85 -7.76 -18.19 16.94
C SER A 85 -7.71 -16.78 16.34
N TYR A 86 -8.08 -16.61 15.07
CA TYR A 86 -8.14 -15.29 14.44
C TYR A 86 -9.48 -14.60 14.70
N THR A 87 -9.45 -13.53 15.48
CA THR A 87 -10.57 -12.60 15.62
C THR A 87 -10.27 -11.34 14.79
N PRO A 88 -11.11 -10.96 13.81
CA PRO A 88 -10.89 -9.80 12.93
C PRO A 88 -10.76 -8.45 13.66
#